data_AF-A0AB74GKE5-F1
#
_entry.id   AF-A0AB74GKE5-F1
#
_cell.length_a   1.000
_cell.length_b   1.000
_cell.length_c   1.000
_cell.angle_alpha   90.00
_cell.angle_beta   90.00
_cell.angle_gamma   90.00
#
_symmetry.space_group_name_H-M   'P 1'
#
loop_
_entity.id
_entity.type
_entity.pdbx_description
1 polymer ?
#
loop_
_entity_poly.entity_id
_entity_poly.type
_entity_poly.pdbx_seq_one_letter_code
_entity_poly.pdbx_strand_id
1 'polypeptide(L)'
;MDNILWGDLETYCEIPITNGTHAYAEGVEVMLFAWAIGDEPVSVWDLTAGELIPSRLRKAIADPNTILFFHNSHFDRTVLRHAMPELAPPVERWRDTMVQALAHSLPGELAALCEVLGVPQDKAKDKEGKSLIQLFCKPRPKNSKLRRATSKTHPVEWQRFVAYAGLDIEAMREVYKRLPKWNYQGAELALWHRDQRINDRGFCVDMDLVHGAIRAVDRAQKRLAEQTVEITNGEVQAATQRDAMIKHIVESYGVELPDMQKSTIERRIADPDLPPAVKELLHIRLQASATSTSKYKTLLKSVSSDGRLRGTLQFCGASRTGRWAGRLFQPQNLSRESLSREEIEFGIECMKADCEDLFYD
;
A
#
# COMPACT_ATOMS: atom_id res chain seq x y z
N MET A 1 24.40 -27.75 3.47
CA MET A 1 23.05 -27.16 3.57
C MET A 1 23.25 -25.69 3.78
N ASP A 2 22.54 -24.85 3.05
CA ASP A 2 22.64 -23.40 3.21
C ASP A 2 22.33 -23.02 4.67
N ASN A 3 23.11 -22.10 5.23
CA ASN A 3 22.86 -21.58 6.56
C ASN A 3 21.66 -20.61 6.46
N ILE A 4 20.45 -21.09 6.78
CA ILE A 4 19.24 -20.26 6.67
C ILE A 4 18.99 -19.55 7.99
N LEU A 5 18.83 -18.23 7.94
CA LEU A 5 18.24 -17.44 9.01
C LEU A 5 16.79 -17.12 8.65
N TRP A 6 15.86 -17.63 9.42
CA TRP A 6 14.46 -17.23 9.37
C TRP A 6 14.28 -15.97 10.20
N GLY A 7 13.45 -15.05 9.73
CA GLY A 7 13.11 -13.86 10.49
C GLY A 7 11.72 -13.33 10.20
N ASP A 8 11.24 -12.52 11.14
CA ASP A 8 10.03 -11.72 11.06
C ASP A 8 10.14 -10.53 12.02
N LEU A 9 9.57 -9.38 11.65
CA LEU A 9 9.62 -8.16 12.45
C LEU A 9 8.23 -7.68 12.85
N GLU A 10 8.11 -7.34 14.13
CA GLU A 10 6.96 -6.59 14.63
C GLU A 10 7.36 -5.14 14.88
N THR A 11 6.59 -4.23 14.31
CA THR A 11 6.98 -2.81 14.20
C THR A 11 5.83 -1.88 14.54
N TYR A 12 6.15 -0.71 15.08
CA TYR A 12 5.20 0.36 15.32
C TYR A 12 5.53 1.56 14.46
N CYS A 13 4.50 2.22 13.90
CA CYS A 13 4.66 3.52 13.26
C CYS A 13 3.36 4.32 13.35
N GLU A 14 3.49 5.62 13.56
CA GLU A 14 2.37 6.59 13.46
C GLU A 14 1.93 6.78 11.99
N ILE A 15 2.85 6.60 11.04
CA ILE A 15 2.56 6.67 9.60
C ILE A 15 1.84 5.37 9.21
N PRO A 16 0.64 5.43 8.60
CA PRO A 16 -0.07 4.23 8.18
C PRO A 16 0.69 3.46 7.10
N ILE A 17 0.76 2.12 7.22
CA ILE A 17 1.39 1.26 6.21
C ILE A 17 0.71 1.36 4.82
N THR A 18 -0.55 1.81 4.78
CA THR A 18 -1.28 2.09 3.54
C THR A 18 -0.69 3.24 2.75
N ASN A 19 0.18 4.07 3.35
CA ASN A 19 0.97 5.08 2.65
C ASN A 19 2.16 4.45 1.89
N GLY A 20 2.39 3.14 2.02
CA GLY A 20 3.48 2.41 1.39
C GLY A 20 4.60 2.10 2.39
N THR A 21 5.25 0.94 2.20
CA THR A 21 6.31 0.43 3.07
C THR A 21 7.46 1.42 3.28
N HIS A 22 7.88 2.13 2.23
CA HIS A 22 9.00 3.06 2.33
C HIS A 22 8.66 4.31 3.15
N ALA A 23 7.47 4.90 2.97
CA ALA A 23 7.02 6.01 3.80
C ALA A 23 6.77 5.57 5.25
N TYR A 24 6.22 4.36 5.44
CA TYR A 24 6.07 3.74 6.76
C TYR A 24 7.41 3.59 7.47
N ALA A 25 8.43 3.11 6.76
CA ALA A 25 9.77 2.87 7.31
C ALA A 25 10.43 4.15 7.84
N GLU A 26 10.09 5.34 7.33
CA GLU A 26 10.73 6.59 7.76
C GLU A 26 10.50 6.94 9.24
N GLY A 27 9.36 6.51 9.80
CA GLY A 27 8.99 6.73 11.20
C GLY A 27 8.89 5.44 12.02
N VAL A 28 9.44 4.33 11.51
CA VAL A 28 9.25 3.01 12.11
C VAL A 28 10.09 2.81 13.37
N GLU A 29 9.50 2.13 14.35
CA GLU A 29 10.18 1.54 15.48
C GLU A 29 10.09 0.02 15.38
N VAL A 30 11.24 -0.66 15.30
CA VAL A 30 11.30 -2.13 15.39
C VAL A 30 11.16 -2.52 16.85
N MET A 31 10.11 -3.28 17.17
CA MET A 31 9.79 -3.67 18.54
C MET A 31 10.27 -5.08 18.86
N LEU A 32 9.93 -6.03 17.99
CA LEU A 32 10.35 -7.43 18.13
C LEU A 32 11.03 -7.89 16.85
N PHE A 33 12.05 -8.73 17.03
CA PHE A 33 12.66 -9.49 15.95
C PHE A 33 12.60 -10.97 16.32
N ALA A 34 11.64 -11.69 15.73
CA ALA A 34 11.58 -13.14 15.79
C ALA A 34 12.59 -13.73 14.81
N TRP A 35 13.36 -14.72 15.23
CA TRP A 35 14.40 -15.31 14.38
C TRP A 35 14.71 -16.75 14.76
N ALA A 36 15.26 -17.50 13.81
CA ALA A 36 15.74 -18.86 14.05
C ALA A 36 16.76 -19.29 12.99
N ILE A 37 17.75 -20.10 13.38
CA ILE A 37 18.79 -20.60 12.45
C ILE A 37 18.48 -22.05 12.09
N GLY A 38 18.42 -22.36 10.79
CA GLY A 38 18.12 -23.71 10.30
C GLY A 38 16.77 -24.22 10.83
N ASP A 39 16.80 -25.33 11.57
CA ASP A 39 15.65 -25.95 12.24
C ASP A 39 15.64 -25.73 13.77
N GLU A 40 16.51 -24.87 14.30
CA GLU A 40 16.56 -24.60 15.73
C GLU A 40 15.28 -23.92 16.26
N PRO A 41 15.01 -23.99 17.58
CA PRO A 41 13.88 -23.31 18.19
C PRO A 41 13.84 -21.81 17.89
N VAL A 42 12.63 -21.28 17.72
CA VAL A 42 12.43 -19.85 17.47
C VAL A 42 12.79 -19.05 18.71
N SER A 43 13.52 -17.96 18.50
CA SER A 43 13.85 -16.98 19.53
C SER A 43 13.25 -15.63 19.15
N VAL A 44 12.82 -14.84 20.13
CA VAL A 44 12.31 -13.48 19.90
C VAL A 44 13.16 -12.51 20.69
N TRP A 45 13.77 -11.57 19.99
CA TRP A 45 14.45 -10.44 20.60
C TRP A 45 13.44 -9.32 20.83
N ASP A 46 13.24 -8.93 22.09
CA ASP A 46 12.43 -7.77 22.46
C ASP A 46 13.34 -6.53 22.56
N LEU A 47 13.28 -5.68 21.53
CA LEU A 47 14.10 -4.46 21.47
C LEU A 47 13.61 -3.41 22.48
N THR A 48 12.35 -3.49 22.91
CA THR A 48 11.75 -2.54 23.86
C THR A 48 12.24 -2.75 25.30
N ALA A 49 12.80 -3.93 25.58
CA ALA A 49 13.41 -4.26 26.87
C ALA A 49 14.80 -3.60 27.09
N GLY A 50 15.38 -3.00 26.04
CA GLY A 50 16.73 -2.40 26.10
C GLY A 50 17.86 -3.42 26.03
N GLU A 51 17.57 -4.66 25.63
CA GLU A 51 18.57 -5.71 25.46
C GLU A 51 19.40 -5.48 24.19
N LEU A 52 20.70 -5.77 24.27
CA LEU A 52 21.58 -5.78 23.09
C LEU A 52 21.18 -6.89 22.12
N ILE A 53 21.51 -6.71 20.85
CA ILE A 53 21.30 -7.73 19.83
C ILE A 53 21.86 -9.10 20.27
N PRO A 54 21.08 -10.20 20.19
CA PRO A 54 21.57 -11.53 20.48
C PRO A 54 22.81 -11.86 19.63
N SER A 55 23.89 -12.29 20.28
CA SER A 55 25.18 -12.53 19.61
C SER A 55 25.09 -13.53 18.47
N ARG A 56 24.20 -14.52 18.59
CA ARG A 56 23.92 -15.54 17.56
C ARG A 56 23.25 -14.94 16.33
N LEU A 57 22.22 -14.11 16.53
CA LEU A 57 21.54 -13.39 15.45
C LEU A 57 22.52 -12.48 14.71
N ARG A 58 23.30 -11.68 15.45
CA ARG A 58 24.32 -10.79 14.88
C ARG A 58 25.33 -11.55 14.02
N LYS A 59 25.84 -12.69 14.53
CA LYS A 59 26.79 -13.54 13.80
C LYS A 59 26.17 -14.15 12.54
N ALA A 60 24.93 -14.63 12.63
CA ALA A 60 24.23 -15.21 11.49
C ALA A 60 24.02 -14.17 10.37
N ILE A 61 23.59 -12.95 10.71
CA ILE A 61 23.43 -11.87 9.72
C ILE A 61 24.80 -11.46 9.13
N ALA A 62 25.84 -11.36 9.95
CA ALA A 62 27.18 -10.98 9.50
C ALA A 62 27.86 -12.02 8.59
N ASP A 63 27.54 -13.30 8.73
CA ASP A 63 28.08 -14.37 7.89
C ASP A 63 27.56 -14.23 6.43
N PRO A 64 28.44 -14.00 5.43
CA PRO A 64 28.03 -13.84 4.05
C PRO A 64 27.38 -15.08 3.43
N ASN A 65 27.58 -16.26 4.03
CA ASN A 65 26.97 -17.52 3.57
C ASN A 65 25.56 -17.75 4.13
N THR A 66 25.10 -16.90 5.06
CA THR A 66 23.75 -16.99 5.61
C THR A 66 22.74 -16.36 4.66
N ILE A 67 21.71 -17.12 4.29
CA ILE A 67 20.56 -16.67 3.51
C ILE A 67 19.41 -16.32 4.45
N LEU A 68 18.82 -15.15 4.26
CA LEU A 68 17.74 -14.63 5.10
C LEU A 68 16.39 -14.96 4.45
N PHE A 69 15.54 -15.69 5.15
CA PHE A 69 14.18 -16.02 4.73
C PHE A 69 13.16 -15.28 5.59
N PHE A 70 12.29 -14.51 4.93
CA PHE A 70 11.17 -13.80 5.51
C PHE A 70 9.91 -14.07 4.67
N HIS A 71 8.73 -13.77 5.19
CA HIS A 71 7.50 -13.78 4.41
C HIS A 71 7.11 -12.33 4.09
N ASN A 72 7.09 -11.93 2.81
CA ASN A 72 6.97 -10.53 2.42
C ASN A 72 8.16 -9.66 2.89
N SER A 73 9.36 -10.16 2.65
CA SER A 73 10.66 -9.52 2.93
C SER A 73 10.82 -8.10 2.37
N HIS A 74 9.99 -7.68 1.40
CA HIS A 74 9.95 -6.27 0.98
C HIS A 74 9.68 -5.35 2.17
N PHE A 75 8.81 -5.76 3.09
CA PHE A 75 8.56 -5.05 4.33
C PHE A 75 9.80 -5.03 5.23
N ASP A 76 10.23 -6.19 5.70
CA ASP A 76 11.28 -6.32 6.73
C ASP A 76 12.61 -5.75 6.26
N ARG A 77 13.01 -6.03 5.02
CA ARG A 77 14.24 -5.48 4.44
C ARG A 77 14.20 -3.96 4.39
N THR A 78 13.06 -3.38 4.02
CA THR A 78 12.93 -1.92 3.93
C THR A 78 12.97 -1.29 5.32
N VAL A 79 12.28 -1.90 6.29
CA VAL A 79 12.31 -1.49 7.70
C VAL A 79 13.74 -1.54 8.24
N LEU A 80 14.45 -2.66 8.08
CA LEU A 80 15.81 -2.81 8.56
C LEU A 80 16.77 -1.84 7.87
N ARG A 81 16.65 -1.63 6.56
CA ARG A 81 17.48 -0.64 5.85
C ARG A 81 17.34 0.78 6.41
N HIS A 82 16.18 1.12 6.96
CA HIS A 82 15.93 2.44 7.54
C HIS A 82 16.32 2.51 9.02
N ALA A 83 15.84 1.56 9.83
CA ALA A 83 15.96 1.60 11.28
C ALA A 83 17.23 0.93 11.82
N MET A 84 17.75 -0.08 11.12
CA MET A 84 18.84 -0.95 11.59
C MET A 84 19.71 -1.42 10.40
N PRO A 85 20.34 -0.50 9.64
CA PRO A 85 21.00 -0.81 8.38
C PRO A 85 22.13 -1.84 8.50
N GLU A 86 22.75 -1.97 9.67
CA GLU A 86 23.75 -3.00 9.98
C GLU A 86 23.19 -4.42 9.97
N LEU A 87 21.87 -4.57 10.08
CA LEU A 87 21.16 -5.85 10.02
C LEU A 87 20.49 -6.10 8.66
N ALA A 88 20.69 -5.20 7.69
CA ALA A 88 20.12 -5.31 6.36
C ALA A 88 21.20 -5.68 5.32
N PRO A 89 21.54 -6.97 5.15
CA PRO A 89 22.51 -7.38 4.14
C PRO A 89 22.02 -7.10 2.71
N PRO A 90 22.93 -7.18 1.70
CA PRO A 90 22.57 -7.00 0.30
C PRO A 90 21.42 -7.89 -0.15
N VAL A 91 20.59 -7.39 -1.08
CA VAL A 91 19.34 -8.01 -1.56
C VAL A 91 19.50 -9.46 -2.02
N GLU A 92 20.67 -9.82 -2.53
CA GLU A 92 21.02 -11.14 -3.05
C GLU A 92 20.98 -12.24 -1.98
N ARG A 93 21.17 -11.87 -0.71
CA ARG A 93 21.09 -12.76 0.45
C ARG A 93 19.67 -13.00 0.95
N TRP A 94 18.68 -12.27 0.43
CA TRP A 94 17.30 -12.38 0.85
C TRP A 94 16.54 -13.42 0.03
N ARG A 95 15.59 -14.08 0.69
CA ARG A 95 14.59 -14.95 0.10
C ARG A 95 13.24 -14.66 0.76
N ASP A 96 12.19 -14.86 -0.01
CA ASP A 96 10.85 -14.50 0.37
C ASP A 96 9.87 -15.61 0.02
N THR A 97 9.21 -16.17 1.03
CA THR A 97 8.25 -17.27 0.82
C THR A 97 6.97 -16.81 0.13
N MET A 98 6.57 -15.54 0.27
CA MET A 98 5.47 -14.95 -0.51
C MET A 98 5.85 -14.91 -1.99
N VAL A 99 7.06 -14.46 -2.31
CA VAL A 99 7.53 -14.37 -3.71
C VAL A 99 7.67 -15.75 -4.31
N GLN A 100 8.21 -16.71 -3.55
CA GLN A 100 8.26 -18.11 -3.97
C GLN A 100 6.88 -18.65 -4.30
N ALA A 101 5.86 -18.37 -3.49
CA ALA A 101 4.48 -18.75 -3.78
C ALA A 101 3.95 -18.09 -5.07
N LEU A 102 4.12 -16.78 -5.21
CA LEU A 102 3.64 -16.03 -6.37
C LEU A 102 4.29 -16.50 -7.68
N ALA A 103 5.57 -16.89 -7.65
CA ALA A 103 6.27 -17.46 -8.80
C ALA A 103 5.69 -18.81 -9.27
N HIS A 104 4.85 -19.45 -8.46
CA HIS A 104 4.14 -20.68 -8.77
C HIS A 104 2.63 -20.50 -8.83
N SER A 105 2.15 -19.26 -9.03
CA SER A 105 0.73 -18.91 -9.11
C SER A 105 -0.09 -19.27 -7.86
N LEU A 106 0.57 -19.39 -6.70
CA LEU A 106 -0.08 -19.63 -5.41
C LEU A 106 -0.46 -18.30 -4.73
N PRO A 107 -1.38 -18.31 -3.75
CA PRO A 107 -1.70 -17.13 -2.96
C PRO A 107 -0.47 -16.55 -2.26
N GLY A 108 -0.41 -15.22 -2.12
CA GLY A 108 0.70 -14.55 -1.44
C GLY A 108 0.60 -14.53 0.09
N GLU A 109 -0.61 -14.57 0.64
CA GLU A 109 -0.82 -14.50 2.09
C GLU A 109 -0.45 -15.81 2.78
N LEU A 110 0.32 -15.74 3.88
CA LEU A 110 0.76 -16.92 4.64
C LEU A 110 -0.40 -17.81 5.08
N ALA A 111 -1.50 -17.23 5.57
CA ALA A 111 -2.67 -18.00 5.98
C ALA A 111 -3.32 -18.76 4.83
N ALA A 112 -3.46 -18.11 3.66
CA ALA A 112 -3.98 -18.77 2.46
C ALA A 112 -3.03 -19.88 1.96
N LEU A 113 -1.71 -19.69 2.10
CA LEU A 113 -0.73 -20.74 1.79
C LEU A 113 -0.84 -21.93 2.73
N CYS A 114 -0.96 -21.70 4.03
CA CYS A 114 -1.15 -22.79 4.99
C CYS A 114 -2.41 -23.60 4.69
N GLU A 115 -3.52 -22.93 4.35
CA GLU A 115 -4.76 -23.60 3.94
C GLU A 115 -4.57 -24.47 2.70
N VAL A 116 -3.99 -23.91 1.62
CA VAL A 116 -3.79 -24.62 0.34
C VAL A 116 -2.79 -25.77 0.47
N LEU A 117 -1.75 -25.62 1.31
CA LEU A 117 -0.69 -26.61 1.49
C LEU A 117 -0.99 -27.61 2.63
N GLY A 118 -2.14 -27.52 3.28
CA GLY A 118 -2.53 -28.40 4.37
C GLY A 118 -1.62 -28.28 5.60
N VAL A 119 -1.06 -27.09 5.85
CA VAL A 119 -0.33 -26.79 7.09
C VAL A 119 -1.36 -26.51 8.19
N PRO A 120 -1.36 -27.26 9.30
CA PRO A 120 -2.31 -27.01 10.39
C PRO A 120 -2.19 -25.57 10.91
N GLN A 121 -3.32 -24.86 10.95
CA GLN A 121 -3.39 -23.52 11.54
C GLN A 121 -4.35 -23.52 12.72
N ASP A 122 -3.92 -22.87 13.80
CA ASP A 122 -4.79 -22.58 14.93
C ASP A 122 -5.48 -21.23 14.67
N LYS A 123 -6.67 -21.29 14.06
CA LYS A 123 -7.47 -20.11 13.71
C LYS A 123 -7.76 -19.20 14.91
N ALA A 124 -7.78 -19.73 16.14
CA ALA A 124 -7.99 -18.93 17.34
C ALA A 124 -6.74 -18.10 17.65
N LYS A 125 -5.55 -18.69 17.55
CA LYS A 125 -4.27 -17.99 17.69
C LYS A 125 -4.07 -16.94 16.60
N ASP A 126 -4.49 -17.21 15.37
CA ASP A 126 -4.42 -16.23 14.28
C ASP A 126 -5.29 -14.99 14.55
N LYS A 127 -6.51 -15.20 15.06
CA LYS A 127 -7.42 -14.10 15.41
C LYS A 127 -6.89 -13.27 16.57
N GLU A 128 -6.30 -13.93 17.56
CA GLU A 128 -5.64 -13.28 18.67
C GLU A 128 -4.43 -12.45 18.21
N GLY A 129 -3.55 -13.04 17.41
CA GLY A 129 -2.39 -12.38 16.82
C GLY A 129 -2.75 -11.12 16.04
N LYS A 130 -3.75 -11.22 15.15
CA LYS A 130 -4.30 -10.05 14.44
C LYS A 130 -4.77 -8.95 15.39
N SER A 131 -5.35 -9.32 16.54
CA SER A 131 -5.79 -8.34 17.53
C SER A 131 -4.61 -7.68 18.25
N LEU A 132 -3.55 -8.43 18.54
CA LEU A 132 -2.31 -7.94 19.15
C LEU A 132 -1.53 -7.02 18.20
N ILE A 133 -1.43 -7.37 16.91
CA ILE A 133 -0.84 -6.50 15.87
C ILE A 133 -1.59 -5.16 15.82
N GLN A 134 -2.93 -5.16 15.84
CA GLN A 134 -3.68 -3.89 15.84
C GLN A 134 -3.49 -3.09 17.13
N LEU A 135 -3.23 -3.76 18.25
CA LEU A 135 -3.00 -3.11 19.53
C LEU A 135 -1.61 -2.44 19.61
N PHE A 136 -0.56 -3.16 19.19
CA PHE A 136 0.83 -2.74 19.39
C PHE A 136 1.48 -2.10 18.17
N CYS A 137 1.17 -2.55 16.95
CA CYS A 137 1.85 -2.11 15.73
C CYS A 137 1.25 -0.85 15.11
N LYS A 138 0.13 -0.36 15.67
CA LYS A 138 -0.56 0.84 15.17
C LYS A 138 -0.93 1.82 16.27
N PRO A 139 -1.00 3.12 15.93
CA PRO A 139 -1.64 4.10 16.78
C PRO A 139 -3.08 3.71 17.14
N ARG A 140 -3.46 3.89 18.41
CA ARG A 140 -4.87 3.74 18.85
C ARG A 140 -5.76 4.85 18.25
N PRO A 141 -7.09 4.67 18.21
CA PRO A 141 -8.00 5.71 17.74
C PRO A 141 -7.79 7.06 18.46
N LYS A 142 -8.01 8.18 17.76
CA LYS A 142 -7.78 9.55 18.30
C LYS A 142 -8.58 9.87 19.56
N ASN A 143 -9.72 9.20 19.77
CA ASN A 143 -10.54 9.34 20.97
C ASN A 143 -10.07 8.47 22.16
N SER A 144 -9.00 7.69 21.99
CA SER A 144 -8.42 6.91 23.08
C SER A 144 -7.59 7.80 24.00
N LYS A 145 -7.75 7.62 25.32
CA LYS A 145 -6.91 8.28 26.34
C LYS A 145 -5.43 7.90 26.22
N LEU A 146 -5.14 6.74 25.62
CA LEU A 146 -3.79 6.25 25.40
C LEU A 146 -3.54 6.15 23.90
N ARG A 147 -2.58 6.94 23.40
CA ARG A 147 -2.22 6.98 21.97
C ARG A 147 -1.62 5.65 21.46
N ARG A 148 -0.88 4.94 22.31
CA ARG A 148 -0.09 3.75 21.98
C ARG A 148 -0.06 2.74 23.13
N ALA A 149 -0.32 1.47 22.83
CA ALA A 149 -0.07 0.38 23.78
C ALA A 149 1.42 -0.01 23.75
N THR A 150 1.97 -0.38 24.91
CA THR A 150 3.39 -0.74 25.07
C THR A 150 3.51 -1.91 26.04
N SER A 151 4.68 -2.51 26.13
CA SER A 151 5.03 -3.51 27.16
C SER A 151 4.74 -3.04 28.60
N LYS A 152 4.84 -1.74 28.87
CA LYS A 152 4.56 -1.16 30.19
C LYS A 152 3.07 -0.96 30.46
N THR A 153 2.29 -0.60 29.44
CA THR A 153 0.85 -0.31 29.62
C THR A 153 -0.03 -1.54 29.49
N HIS A 154 0.41 -2.55 28.74
CA HIS A 154 -0.32 -3.80 28.48
C HIS A 154 0.64 -5.00 28.59
N PRO A 155 1.24 -5.27 29.78
CA PRO A 155 2.30 -6.27 29.94
C PRO A 155 1.85 -7.71 29.65
N VAL A 156 0.60 -8.06 29.96
CA VAL A 156 0.05 -9.40 29.73
C VAL A 156 -0.16 -9.64 28.23
N GLU A 157 -0.75 -8.67 27.54
CA GLU A 157 -0.92 -8.72 26.09
C GLU A 157 0.44 -8.67 25.38
N TRP A 158 1.42 -7.96 25.93
CA TRP A 158 2.78 -7.91 25.38
C TRP A 158 3.46 -9.27 25.42
N GLN A 159 3.38 -9.99 26.54
CA GLN A 159 3.94 -11.35 26.63
C GLN A 159 3.29 -12.30 25.61
N ARG A 160 1.98 -12.18 25.38
CA ARG A 160 1.26 -12.93 24.33
C ARG A 160 1.73 -12.52 22.94
N PHE A 161 2.02 -11.24 22.73
CA PHE A 161 2.52 -10.72 21.47
C PHE A 161 3.94 -11.21 21.15
N VAL A 162 4.83 -11.23 22.15
CA VAL A 162 6.18 -11.83 22.04
C VAL A 162 6.08 -13.32 21.68
N ALA A 163 5.18 -14.06 22.33
CA ALA A 163 4.96 -15.48 22.00
C ALA A 163 4.38 -15.68 20.59
N TYR A 164 3.48 -14.79 20.16
CA TYR A 164 2.86 -14.83 18.83
C TYR A 164 3.88 -14.57 17.71
N ALA A 165 4.80 -13.60 17.88
CA ALA A 165 5.80 -13.26 16.86
C ALA A 165 6.65 -14.47 16.42
N GLY A 166 6.83 -15.47 17.28
CA GLY A 166 7.54 -16.69 16.93
C GLY A 166 6.76 -17.69 16.05
N LEU A 167 5.42 -17.62 16.05
CA LEU A 167 4.56 -18.59 15.37
C LEU A 167 4.64 -18.46 13.84
N ASP A 168 4.77 -17.25 13.32
CA ASP A 168 4.84 -17.00 11.88
C ASP A 168 6.09 -17.64 11.26
N ILE A 169 7.20 -17.76 12.01
CA ILE A 169 8.39 -18.48 11.57
C ILE A 169 8.15 -19.98 11.45
N GLU A 170 7.43 -20.59 12.39
CA GLU A 170 7.09 -22.02 12.34
C GLU A 170 6.20 -22.32 11.13
N ALA A 171 5.16 -21.51 10.92
CA ALA A 171 4.28 -21.62 9.76
C ALA A 171 5.06 -21.42 8.44
N MET A 172 5.92 -20.40 8.38
CA MET A 172 6.75 -20.11 7.21
C MET A 172 7.70 -21.27 6.87
N ARG A 173 8.32 -21.91 7.87
CA ARG A 173 9.18 -23.09 7.67
C ARG A 173 8.40 -24.26 7.08
N GLU A 174 7.21 -24.54 7.61
CA GLU A 174 6.35 -25.62 7.12
C GLU A 174 5.82 -25.35 5.70
N VAL A 175 5.46 -24.11 5.40
CA VAL A 175 5.10 -23.66 4.06
C VAL A 175 6.29 -23.81 3.11
N TYR A 176 7.48 -23.34 3.49
CA TYR A 176 8.69 -23.44 2.66
C TYR A 176 9.05 -24.88 2.29
N LYS A 177 8.91 -25.84 3.22
CA LYS A 177 9.15 -27.27 2.95
C LYS A 177 8.23 -27.83 1.87
N ARG A 178 7.01 -27.30 1.74
CA ARG A 178 5.97 -27.74 0.79
C ARG A 178 5.96 -26.93 -0.49
N LEU A 179 6.50 -25.72 -0.47
CA LEU A 179 6.53 -24.85 -1.64
C LEU A 179 7.45 -25.42 -2.73
N PRO A 180 6.99 -25.42 -3.98
CA PRO A 180 7.85 -25.74 -5.11
C PRO A 180 9.01 -24.74 -5.26
N LYS A 181 10.14 -25.21 -5.81
CA LYS A 181 11.39 -24.41 -5.91
C LYS A 181 11.79 -24.07 -7.35
N TRP A 182 11.19 -24.73 -8.35
CA TRP A 182 11.69 -24.69 -9.73
C TRP A 182 11.52 -23.32 -10.42
N ASN A 183 10.49 -22.53 -10.07
CA ASN A 183 10.33 -21.15 -10.54
C ASN A 183 10.91 -20.10 -9.58
N TYR A 184 11.65 -20.52 -8.55
CA TYR A 184 12.21 -19.62 -7.55
C TYR A 184 13.72 -19.85 -7.38
N GLN A 185 14.41 -19.88 -8.52
CA GLN A 185 15.86 -20.09 -8.64
C GLN A 185 16.37 -19.47 -9.95
N GLY A 186 17.68 -19.36 -10.10
CA GLY A 186 18.31 -18.91 -11.35
C GLY A 186 17.82 -17.53 -11.81
N ALA A 187 17.33 -17.46 -13.06
CA ALA A 187 16.91 -16.21 -13.70
C ALA A 187 15.69 -15.55 -13.02
N GLU A 188 14.72 -16.33 -12.55
CA GLU A 188 13.52 -15.79 -11.88
C GLU A 188 13.86 -15.15 -10.53
N LEU A 189 14.71 -15.81 -9.75
CA LEU A 189 15.20 -15.25 -8.49
C LEU A 189 16.01 -13.97 -8.73
N ALA A 190 16.88 -13.97 -9.75
CA ALA A 190 17.63 -12.78 -10.14
C ALA A 190 16.71 -11.65 -10.64
N LEU A 191 15.62 -11.97 -11.31
CA LEU A 191 14.60 -11.01 -11.75
C LEU A 191 13.89 -10.39 -10.55
N TRP A 192 13.52 -11.18 -9.55
CA TRP A 192 12.99 -10.66 -8.29
C TRP A 192 14.01 -9.77 -7.56
N HIS A 193 15.29 -10.15 -7.47
CA HIS A 193 16.31 -9.27 -6.88
C HIS A 193 16.43 -7.93 -7.64
N ARG A 194 16.23 -7.92 -8.96
CA ARG A 194 16.17 -6.68 -9.76
C ARG A 194 14.92 -5.86 -9.46
N ASP A 195 13.76 -6.50 -9.36
CA ASP A 195 12.50 -5.88 -8.92
C ASP A 195 12.68 -5.16 -7.57
N GLN A 196 13.29 -5.84 -6.60
CA GLN A 196 13.55 -5.25 -5.28
C GLN A 196 14.47 -4.03 -5.38
N ARG A 197 15.54 -4.06 -6.19
CA ARG A 197 16.39 -2.87 -6.42
C ARG A 197 15.66 -1.73 -7.10
N ILE A 198 14.77 -2.02 -8.06
CA ILE A 198 13.95 -1.01 -8.73
C ILE A 198 13.03 -0.33 -7.71
N ASN A 199 12.35 -1.13 -6.89
CA ASN A 199 11.47 -0.62 -5.84
C ASN A 199 12.23 0.16 -4.77
N ASP A 200 13.39 -0.33 -4.33
CA ASP A 200 14.26 0.33 -3.35
C ASP A 200 14.79 1.68 -3.87
N ARG A 201 15.06 1.78 -5.18
CA ARG A 201 15.51 3.01 -5.85
C ARG A 201 14.37 4.00 -6.06
N GLY A 202 13.20 3.53 -6.50
CA GLY A 202 12.06 4.40 -6.83
C GLY A 202 12.35 5.40 -7.95
N PHE A 203 11.54 6.46 -8.02
CA PHE A 203 11.68 7.59 -8.94
C PHE A 203 11.36 8.93 -8.25
N CYS A 204 11.95 10.03 -8.71
CA CYS A 204 11.66 11.37 -8.18
C CYS A 204 10.24 11.80 -8.56
N VAL A 205 9.59 12.51 -7.64
CA VAL A 205 8.27 13.11 -7.86
C VAL A 205 8.39 14.62 -7.73
N ASP A 206 7.83 15.34 -8.70
CA ASP A 206 7.70 16.80 -8.62
C ASP A 206 6.60 17.13 -7.60
N MET A 207 7.02 17.41 -6.36
CA MET A 207 6.10 17.67 -5.25
C MET A 207 5.40 19.02 -5.38
N ASP A 208 5.99 19.99 -6.09
CA ASP A 208 5.34 21.28 -6.33
C ASP A 208 4.17 21.11 -7.29
N LEU A 209 4.33 20.29 -8.33
CA LEU A 209 3.23 19.89 -9.21
C LEU A 209 2.16 19.10 -8.44
N VAL A 210 2.54 18.18 -7.57
CA VAL A 210 1.57 17.43 -6.74
C VAL A 210 0.74 18.39 -5.89
N HIS A 211 1.37 19.36 -5.23
CA HIS A 211 0.67 20.35 -4.42
C HIS A 211 -0.22 21.26 -5.28
N GLY A 212 0.29 21.77 -6.39
CA GLY A 212 -0.47 22.59 -7.34
C GLY A 212 -1.70 21.86 -7.86
N ALA A 213 -1.55 20.61 -8.30
CA ALA A 213 -2.64 19.78 -8.78
C ALA A 213 -3.70 19.52 -7.69
N ILE A 214 -3.30 19.31 -6.44
CA ILE A 214 -4.28 19.16 -5.34
C ILE A 214 -5.07 20.45 -5.12
N ARG A 215 -4.40 21.62 -5.11
CA ARG A 215 -5.08 22.91 -4.96
C ARG A 215 -6.04 23.18 -6.13
N ALA A 216 -5.62 22.90 -7.35
CA ALA A 216 -6.45 23.02 -8.55
C ALA A 216 -7.70 22.12 -8.47
N VAL A 217 -7.54 20.88 -8.02
CA VAL A 217 -8.65 19.97 -7.78
C VAL A 217 -9.62 20.52 -6.74
N ASP A 218 -9.11 21.03 -5.62
CA ASP A 218 -9.96 21.57 -4.56
C ASP A 218 -10.75 22.81 -5.03
N ARG A 219 -10.12 23.69 -5.82
CA ARG A 219 -10.81 24.81 -6.50
C ARG A 219 -11.90 24.33 -7.45
N ALA A 220 -11.58 23.37 -8.32
CA ALA A 220 -12.52 22.82 -9.28
C ALA A 220 -13.72 22.15 -8.59
N GLN A 221 -13.48 21.37 -7.52
CA GLN A 221 -14.56 20.75 -6.74
C GLN A 221 -15.48 21.77 -6.09
N LYS A 222 -14.92 22.88 -5.57
CA LYS A 222 -15.72 23.97 -5.01
C LYS A 222 -16.61 24.63 -6.08
N ARG A 223 -16.04 24.96 -7.24
CA ARG A 223 -16.79 25.53 -8.37
C ARG A 223 -17.91 24.61 -8.86
N LEU A 224 -17.62 23.31 -9.03
CA LEU A 224 -18.62 22.32 -9.45
C LEU A 224 -19.73 22.16 -8.41
N ALA A 225 -19.41 22.25 -7.12
CA ALA A 225 -20.41 22.23 -6.05
C ALA A 225 -21.30 23.48 -6.08
N GLU A 226 -20.72 24.67 -6.27
CA GLU A 226 -21.47 25.94 -6.42
C GLU A 226 -22.43 25.87 -7.62
N GLN A 227 -21.97 25.40 -8.79
CA GLN A 227 -22.82 25.18 -9.97
C GLN A 227 -23.93 24.15 -9.70
N THR A 228 -23.62 23.07 -8.97
CA THR A 228 -24.64 22.08 -8.58
C THR A 228 -25.73 22.73 -7.72
N VAL A 229 -25.34 23.53 -6.74
CA VAL A 229 -26.27 24.25 -5.86
C VAL A 229 -27.14 25.22 -6.66
N GLU A 230 -26.56 25.95 -7.61
CA GLU A 230 -27.29 26.90 -8.47
C GLU A 230 -28.34 26.18 -9.33
N ILE A 231 -27.94 25.14 -10.07
CA ILE A 231 -28.86 24.41 -10.97
C ILE A 231 -29.97 23.70 -10.19
N THR A 232 -29.66 23.19 -9.00
CA THR A 232 -30.62 22.47 -8.16
C THR A 232 -31.38 23.34 -7.16
N ASN A 233 -31.24 24.67 -7.23
CA ASN A 233 -31.81 25.61 -6.26
C ASN A 233 -31.52 25.24 -4.78
N GLY A 234 -30.34 24.69 -4.51
CA GLY A 234 -29.87 24.31 -3.18
C GLY A 234 -30.28 22.92 -2.69
N GLU A 235 -31.05 22.15 -3.46
CA GLU A 235 -31.46 20.80 -3.06
C GLU A 235 -30.29 19.82 -3.00
N VAL A 236 -29.27 20.03 -3.85
CA VAL A 236 -28.07 19.19 -3.89
C VAL A 236 -26.83 20.04 -3.64
N GLN A 237 -26.04 19.66 -2.64
CA GLN A 237 -24.87 20.43 -2.21
C GLN A 237 -23.62 20.12 -3.03
N ALA A 238 -23.53 18.91 -3.58
CA ALA A 238 -22.45 18.52 -4.47
C ALA A 238 -22.90 17.40 -5.40
N ALA A 239 -22.49 17.45 -6.67
CA ALA A 239 -22.81 16.41 -7.64
C ALA A 239 -22.30 15.02 -7.22
N THR A 240 -21.37 14.92 -6.26
CA THR A 240 -20.90 13.65 -5.68
C THR A 240 -21.95 12.95 -4.79
N GLN A 241 -22.98 13.65 -4.32
CA GLN A 241 -24.08 13.11 -3.51
C GLN A 241 -25.08 12.31 -4.37
N ARG A 242 -24.75 11.04 -4.60
CA ARG A 242 -25.50 10.14 -5.51
C ARG A 242 -27.02 10.18 -5.28
N ASP A 243 -27.46 9.94 -4.06
CA ASP A 243 -28.89 9.78 -3.76
C ASP A 243 -29.65 11.11 -3.88
N ALA A 244 -29.03 12.22 -3.46
CA ALA A 244 -29.60 13.55 -3.62
C ALA A 244 -29.73 13.92 -5.11
N MET A 245 -28.70 13.62 -5.92
CA MET A 245 -28.74 13.84 -7.38
C MET A 245 -29.84 13.03 -8.07
N ILE A 246 -29.92 11.72 -7.78
CA ILE A 246 -30.96 10.86 -8.37
C ILE A 246 -32.34 11.37 -7.97
N LYS A 247 -32.54 11.68 -6.69
CA LYS A 247 -33.80 12.19 -6.16
C LYS A 247 -34.21 13.50 -6.87
N HIS A 248 -33.31 14.48 -6.92
CA HIS A 248 -33.58 15.77 -7.56
C HIS A 248 -33.95 15.62 -9.04
N ILE A 249 -33.21 14.79 -9.79
CA ILE A 249 -33.46 14.58 -11.22
C ILE A 249 -34.83 13.92 -11.46
N VAL A 250 -35.21 12.95 -10.63
CA VAL A 250 -36.51 12.29 -10.71
C VAL A 250 -37.64 13.26 -10.34
N GLU A 251 -37.53 13.98 -9.22
CA GLU A 251 -38.59 14.87 -8.72
C GLU A 251 -38.78 16.11 -9.59
N SER A 252 -37.70 16.69 -10.13
CA SER A 252 -37.77 17.94 -10.90
C SER A 252 -37.99 17.72 -12.40
N TYR A 253 -37.50 16.61 -12.95
CA TYR A 253 -37.50 16.38 -14.40
C TYR A 253 -38.19 15.07 -14.83
N GLY A 254 -38.62 14.22 -13.90
CA GLY A 254 -39.25 12.94 -14.21
C GLY A 254 -38.30 11.94 -14.87
N VAL A 255 -36.98 12.15 -14.78
CA VAL A 255 -35.98 11.31 -15.43
C VAL A 255 -35.44 10.26 -14.46
N GLU A 256 -35.69 8.99 -14.75
CA GLU A 256 -35.12 7.89 -13.98
C GLU A 256 -33.71 7.53 -14.46
N LEU A 257 -32.82 7.26 -13.50
CA LEU A 257 -31.45 6.79 -13.74
C LEU A 257 -31.21 5.53 -12.89
N PRO A 258 -30.77 4.40 -13.49
CA PRO A 258 -30.54 3.16 -12.73
C PRO A 258 -29.35 3.27 -11.77
N ASP A 259 -28.36 4.10 -12.14
CA ASP A 259 -27.18 4.38 -11.36
C ASP A 259 -26.51 5.68 -11.86
N MET A 260 -25.44 6.08 -11.16
CA MET A 260 -24.58 7.20 -11.52
C MET A 260 -23.19 6.70 -11.98
N GLN A 261 -23.13 5.54 -12.62
CA GLN A 261 -21.89 5.02 -13.19
C GLN A 261 -21.54 5.78 -14.47
N LYS A 262 -20.23 5.92 -14.73
CA LYS A 262 -19.72 6.69 -15.87
C LYS A 262 -20.38 6.30 -17.21
N SER A 263 -20.45 5.00 -17.50
CA SER A 263 -21.07 4.49 -18.74
C SER A 263 -22.55 4.82 -18.86
N THR A 264 -23.30 4.76 -17.75
CA THR A 264 -24.72 5.13 -17.72
C THR A 264 -24.89 6.61 -18.00
N ILE A 265 -24.08 7.44 -17.34
CA ILE A 265 -24.14 8.90 -17.49
C ILE A 265 -23.77 9.33 -18.92
N GLU A 266 -22.66 8.84 -19.47
CA GLU A 266 -22.22 9.16 -20.84
C GLU A 266 -23.29 8.79 -21.87
N ARG A 267 -23.95 7.63 -21.73
CA ARG A 267 -25.06 7.23 -22.59
C ARG A 267 -26.26 8.18 -22.48
N ARG A 268 -26.60 8.64 -21.28
CA ARG A 268 -27.76 9.53 -21.05
C ARG A 268 -27.50 10.94 -21.56
N ILE A 269 -26.28 11.45 -21.43
CA ILE A 269 -25.88 12.75 -22.01
C ILE A 269 -26.07 12.76 -23.53
N ALA A 270 -25.79 11.64 -24.20
CA ALA A 270 -25.95 11.49 -25.65
C ALA A 270 -27.42 11.42 -26.12
N ASP A 271 -28.38 11.28 -25.21
CA ASP A 271 -29.81 11.26 -25.52
C ASP A 271 -30.28 12.68 -25.93
N PRO A 272 -30.76 12.90 -27.17
CA PRO A 272 -31.17 14.21 -27.62
C PRO A 272 -32.35 14.77 -26.80
N ASP A 273 -33.23 13.91 -26.30
CA ASP A 273 -34.47 14.28 -25.60
C ASP A 273 -34.25 14.57 -24.10
N LEU A 274 -33.04 14.33 -23.59
CA LEU A 274 -32.73 14.60 -22.19
C LEU A 274 -32.72 16.12 -21.92
N PRO A 275 -33.42 16.61 -20.88
CA PRO A 275 -33.50 18.04 -20.59
C PRO A 275 -32.10 18.67 -20.44
N PRO A 276 -31.86 19.87 -20.99
CA PRO A 276 -30.55 20.52 -20.94
C PRO A 276 -29.97 20.65 -19.53
N ALA A 277 -30.78 21.02 -18.54
CA ALA A 277 -30.35 21.11 -17.15
C ALA A 277 -29.89 19.77 -16.57
N VAL A 278 -30.54 18.66 -16.96
CA VAL A 278 -30.11 17.32 -16.54
C VAL A 278 -28.80 16.94 -17.24
N LYS A 279 -28.63 17.27 -18.53
CA LYS A 279 -27.35 17.06 -19.24
C LYS A 279 -26.21 17.77 -18.53
N GLU A 280 -26.42 19.03 -18.14
CA GLU A 280 -25.44 19.83 -17.43
C GLU A 280 -25.09 19.23 -16.06
N LEU A 281 -26.09 18.86 -15.25
CA LEU A 281 -25.88 18.17 -13.97
C LEU A 281 -25.09 16.86 -14.13
N LEU A 282 -25.36 16.11 -15.19
CA LEU A 282 -24.65 14.88 -15.52
C LEU A 282 -23.20 15.13 -15.96
N HIS A 283 -22.93 16.21 -16.70
CA HIS A 283 -21.57 16.64 -17.03
C HIS A 283 -20.78 17.04 -15.77
N ILE A 284 -21.38 17.85 -14.89
CA ILE A 284 -20.79 18.23 -13.61
C ILE A 284 -20.49 16.98 -12.77
N ARG A 285 -21.41 16.02 -12.72
CA ARG A 285 -21.20 14.73 -12.03
C ARG A 285 -19.99 13.97 -12.57
N LEU A 286 -19.81 13.90 -13.89
CA LEU A 286 -18.67 13.23 -14.51
C LEU A 286 -17.35 13.91 -14.13
N GLN A 287 -17.29 15.24 -14.19
CA GLN A 287 -16.10 16.01 -13.81
C GLN A 287 -15.79 15.87 -12.32
N ALA A 288 -16.79 16.02 -11.45
CA ALA A 288 -16.65 15.96 -10.00
C ALA A 288 -16.21 14.57 -9.51
N SER A 289 -16.57 13.50 -10.24
CA SER A 289 -16.25 12.11 -9.88
C SER A 289 -14.94 11.60 -10.50
N ALA A 290 -14.15 12.46 -11.16
CA ALA A 290 -12.91 12.07 -11.80
C ALA A 290 -11.88 11.52 -10.78
N THR A 291 -11.46 10.27 -10.97
CA THR A 291 -10.57 9.54 -10.04
C THR A 291 -9.09 9.84 -10.25
N SER A 292 -8.71 10.56 -11.32
CA SER A 292 -7.33 10.98 -11.61
C SER A 292 -6.70 11.76 -10.45
N THR A 293 -7.53 12.47 -9.69
CA THR A 293 -7.16 13.29 -8.53
C THR A 293 -6.66 12.47 -7.34
N SER A 294 -7.12 11.24 -7.19
CA SER A 294 -6.70 10.33 -6.11
C SER A 294 -5.21 9.99 -6.20
N LYS A 295 -4.65 9.98 -7.41
CA LYS A 295 -3.23 9.70 -7.67
C LYS A 295 -2.33 10.71 -6.96
N TYR A 296 -2.65 12.01 -7.05
CA TYR A 296 -1.88 13.06 -6.38
C TYR A 296 -1.95 12.95 -4.86
N LYS A 297 -3.13 12.63 -4.29
CA LYS A 297 -3.27 12.40 -2.85
C LYS A 297 -2.47 11.18 -2.36
N THR A 298 -2.34 10.13 -3.18
CA THR A 298 -1.44 9.01 -2.90
C THR A 298 0.02 9.47 -2.94
N LEU A 299 0.44 10.19 -3.98
CA LEU A 299 1.80 10.73 -4.08
C LEU A 299 2.18 11.56 -2.84
N LEU A 300 1.31 12.48 -2.44
CA LEU A 300 1.51 13.34 -1.26
C LEU A 300 1.80 12.56 0.02
N LYS A 301 1.19 11.40 0.20
CA LYS A 301 1.32 10.58 1.42
C LYS A 301 2.45 9.57 1.36
N SER A 302 2.90 9.22 0.16
CA SER A 302 3.73 8.05 -0.11
C SER A 302 5.16 8.34 -0.53
N VAL A 303 5.43 9.57 -0.97
CA VAL A 303 6.77 10.03 -1.30
C VAL A 303 7.60 10.12 -0.02
N SER A 304 8.77 9.50 -0.04
CA SER A 304 9.76 9.58 1.04
C SER A 304 10.31 11.01 1.16
N SER A 305 10.89 11.32 2.31
CA SER A 305 11.55 12.59 2.64
C SER A 305 12.60 13.06 1.62
N ASP A 306 13.20 12.14 0.85
CA ASP A 306 14.16 12.45 -0.22
C ASP A 306 13.51 12.75 -1.59
N GLY A 307 12.19 12.94 -1.63
CA GLY A 307 11.44 13.31 -2.83
C GLY A 307 11.19 12.14 -3.80
N ARG A 308 11.40 10.89 -3.35
CA ARG A 308 11.25 9.71 -4.21
C ARG A 308 10.09 8.82 -3.78
N LEU A 309 9.31 8.36 -4.76
CA LEU A 309 8.29 7.33 -4.58
C LEU A 309 8.88 5.94 -4.86
N ARG A 310 8.58 4.98 -3.98
CA ARG A 310 9.17 3.64 -3.96
C ARG A 310 8.12 2.55 -3.73
N GLY A 311 8.48 1.29 -3.96
CA GLY A 311 7.60 0.14 -3.68
C GLY A 311 6.34 0.09 -4.56
N THR A 312 6.41 0.63 -5.79
CA THR A 312 5.26 0.75 -6.68
C THR A 312 5.00 -0.49 -7.55
N LEU A 313 5.90 -1.47 -7.53
CA LEU A 313 5.81 -2.68 -8.36
C LEU A 313 5.90 -3.93 -7.49
N GLN A 314 5.13 -4.95 -7.85
CA GLN A 314 5.20 -6.27 -7.24
C GLN A 314 5.54 -7.31 -8.30
N PHE A 315 6.66 -8.00 -8.11
CA PHE A 315 7.04 -9.21 -8.84
C PHE A 315 5.93 -10.28 -8.77
N CYS A 316 5.62 -10.91 -9.91
CA CYS A 316 4.53 -11.89 -10.06
C CYS A 316 3.18 -11.45 -9.46
N GLY A 317 2.89 -10.15 -9.40
CA GLY A 317 1.66 -9.63 -8.82
C GLY A 317 0.39 -9.99 -9.61
N ALA A 318 0.51 -10.39 -10.88
CA ALA A 318 -0.59 -10.93 -11.69
C ALA A 318 -0.53 -12.48 -11.70
N SER A 319 -1.25 -13.10 -10.75
CA SER A 319 -1.16 -14.54 -10.41
C SER A 319 -1.24 -15.52 -11.59
N ARG A 320 -2.01 -15.20 -12.64
CA ARG A 320 -2.17 -16.09 -13.80
C ARG A 320 -1.08 -15.95 -14.87
N THR A 321 -0.41 -14.80 -14.94
CA THR A 321 0.50 -14.48 -16.07
C THR A 321 1.94 -14.25 -15.64
N GLY A 322 2.20 -14.16 -14.33
CA GLY A 322 3.53 -13.83 -13.80
C GLY A 322 3.95 -12.37 -14.03
N ARG A 323 3.12 -11.55 -14.71
CA ARG A 323 3.43 -10.13 -14.93
C ARG A 323 3.54 -9.39 -13.60
N TRP A 324 4.43 -8.40 -13.59
CA TRP A 324 4.53 -7.47 -12.48
C TRP A 324 3.26 -6.63 -12.40
N ALA A 325 2.82 -6.31 -11.18
CA ALA A 325 1.64 -5.49 -10.96
C ALA A 325 1.99 -4.20 -10.23
N GLY A 326 1.29 -3.12 -10.56
CA GLY A 326 1.38 -1.86 -9.82
C GLY A 326 0.81 -1.96 -8.40
N ARG A 327 1.45 -1.30 -7.44
CA ARG A 327 1.01 -1.12 -6.05
C ARG A 327 1.06 0.36 -5.69
N LEU A 328 0.24 0.76 -4.72
CA LEU A 328 0.19 2.13 -4.19
C LEU A 328 -0.17 3.17 -5.28
N PHE A 329 0.83 3.73 -5.95
CA PHE A 329 0.68 4.49 -7.19
C PHE A 329 1.11 3.60 -8.35
N GLN A 330 0.21 3.30 -9.27
CA GLN A 330 0.46 2.36 -10.37
C GLN A 330 1.04 3.08 -11.59
N PRO A 331 2.38 3.07 -11.81
CA PRO A 331 2.99 3.85 -12.90
C PRO A 331 2.62 3.26 -14.27
N GLN A 332 2.31 1.97 -14.31
CA GLN A 332 1.86 1.24 -15.50
C GLN A 332 0.46 1.69 -15.99
N ASN A 333 -0.28 2.44 -15.17
CA ASN A 333 -1.63 2.93 -15.47
C ASN A 333 -1.67 4.47 -15.58
N LEU A 334 -0.55 5.07 -16.02
CA LEU A 334 -0.51 6.45 -16.45
C LEU A 334 -1.13 6.57 -17.84
N SER A 335 -1.89 7.65 -18.05
CA SER A 335 -2.48 7.95 -19.35
C SER A 335 -1.37 8.11 -20.38
N ARG A 336 -1.61 7.62 -21.60
CA ARG A 336 -0.72 7.94 -22.73
C ARG A 336 -0.80 9.43 -23.00
N GLU A 337 0.32 10.00 -23.43
CA GLU A 337 0.43 11.39 -23.85
C GLU A 337 -0.56 11.65 -24.98
N SER A 338 -1.47 12.60 -24.76
CA SER A 338 -2.42 13.10 -25.77
C SER A 338 -2.13 14.55 -26.17
N LEU A 339 -1.22 15.20 -25.44
CA LEU A 339 -0.82 16.59 -25.62
C LEU A 339 0.62 16.65 -26.09
N SER A 340 0.98 17.72 -26.80
CA SER A 340 2.38 18.01 -27.12
C SER A 340 3.19 18.23 -25.85
N ARG A 341 4.51 18.10 -25.97
CA ARG A 341 5.40 18.31 -24.82
C ARG A 341 5.34 19.74 -24.32
N GLU A 342 5.24 20.70 -25.24
CA GLU A 342 5.14 22.12 -24.95
C GLU A 342 3.85 22.43 -24.16
N GLU A 343 2.72 21.83 -24.55
CA GLU A 343 1.46 21.94 -23.80
C GLU A 343 1.59 21.32 -22.40
N ILE A 344 2.22 20.16 -22.26
CA ILE A 344 2.42 19.52 -20.95
C ILE A 344 3.28 20.41 -20.04
N GLU A 345 4.39 20.92 -20.54
CA GLU A 345 5.29 21.79 -19.77
C GLU A 345 4.58 23.09 -19.35
N PHE A 346 3.83 23.72 -20.26
CA PHE A 346 3.04 24.91 -19.94
C PHE A 346 1.94 24.61 -18.90
N GLY A 347 1.20 23.50 -19.05
CA GLY A 347 0.19 23.08 -18.08
C GLY A 347 0.76 22.77 -16.69
N ILE A 348 1.97 22.21 -16.62
CA ILE A 348 2.68 21.99 -15.34
C ILE A 348 2.98 23.33 -14.66
N GLU A 349 3.49 24.32 -15.39
CA GLU A 349 3.78 25.65 -14.82
C GLU A 349 2.50 26.36 -14.36
N CYS A 350 1.42 26.29 -15.15
CA CYS A 350 0.12 26.84 -14.74
C CYS A 350 -0.41 26.19 -13.47
N MET A 351 -0.34 24.86 -13.36
CA MET A 351 -0.75 24.13 -12.15
C MET A 351 0.07 24.52 -10.93
N LYS A 352 1.38 24.73 -11.08
CA LYS A 352 2.25 25.17 -9.98
C LYS A 352 1.95 26.60 -9.53
N ALA A 353 1.61 27.48 -10.48
CA ALA A 353 1.30 28.88 -10.27
C ALA A 353 -0.16 29.16 -9.88
N ASP A 354 -0.99 28.14 -9.74
CA ASP A 354 -2.43 28.26 -9.45
C ASP A 354 -3.23 29.04 -10.50
N CYS A 355 -2.85 28.89 -11.78
CA CYS A 355 -3.52 29.49 -12.93
C CYS A 355 -3.85 28.46 -14.03
N GLU A 356 -4.26 27.25 -13.63
CA GLU A 356 -4.65 26.16 -14.52
C GLU A 356 -5.82 26.50 -15.47
N ASP A 357 -6.63 27.49 -15.10
CA ASP A 357 -7.71 28.06 -15.90
C ASP A 357 -7.19 28.75 -17.18
N LEU A 358 -5.92 29.16 -17.21
CA LEU A 358 -5.28 29.69 -18.42
C LEU A 358 -4.91 28.60 -19.43
N PHE A 359 -4.93 27.32 -19.02
CA PHE A 359 -4.49 26.20 -19.85
C PHE A 359 -5.67 25.44 -20.50
N TYR A 360 -6.81 25.36 -19.82
CA TYR A 360 -8.05 24.79 -20.34
C TYR A 360 -9.23 25.64 -19.84
N ASP A 361 -10.05 26.12 -20.76
CA ASP A 361 -11.37 26.71 -20.47
C ASP A 361 -12.35 25.66 -19.92
#